data_AF-A0A9L0TPW8-F1
#
_entry.id   AF-A0A9L0TPW8-F1
#
_cell.length_a   1.000
_cell.length_b   1.000
_cell.length_c   1.000
_cell.angle_alpha   90.00
_cell.angle_beta   90.00
_cell.angle_gamma   90.00
#
_symmetry.space_group_name_H-M   'P 1'
#
loop_
_entity.id
_entity.type
_entity.pdbx_description
1 polymer ?
#
loop_
_entity_poly.entity_id
_entity_poly.type
_entity_poly.pdbx_seq_one_letter_code
_entity_poly.pdbx_strand_id
1 'polypeptide(L)'
;MLQAEEQREVRLKRNEETLRELSDTIRRCNIRVIGIPEGEEKEKGAESLFKEIRAENFPNLEEREVRLKRNEETLRELSDTIRRCNIRVIGIPEGEEKEKGAESLFKEIMAENFPNLVREMDLQVTEATRSPNFIKARRPTPRHIVVKLAKVNDKEKILRTARQKKLTYKGTPIRLS
;
A
#
# COMPACT_ATOMS: atom_id res chain seq x y z
N MET A 1 -6.93 -34.20 19.43
CA MET A 1 -7.51 -33.22 20.38
C MET A 1 -6.45 -32.29 20.95
N LEU A 2 -5.32 -32.80 21.46
CA LEU A 2 -4.19 -32.00 21.97
C LEU A 2 -3.70 -30.87 21.05
N GLN A 3 -3.50 -31.10 19.75
CA GLN A 3 -3.02 -30.05 18.82
C GLN A 3 -4.00 -28.87 18.65
N ALA A 4 -5.30 -29.11 18.78
CA ALA A 4 -6.32 -28.06 18.66
C ALA A 4 -6.40 -27.20 19.93
N GLU A 5 -6.18 -27.81 21.09
CA GLU A 5 -6.10 -27.12 22.38
C GLU A 5 -4.82 -26.28 22.48
N GLU A 6 -3.69 -26.81 22.03
CA GLU A 6 -2.40 -26.12 22.01
C GLU A 6 -2.44 -24.90 21.07
N GLN A 7 -3.05 -25.03 19.89
CA GLN A 7 -3.31 -23.89 19.00
C GLN A 7 -4.27 -22.86 19.59
N ARG A 8 -5.25 -23.30 20.39
CA ARG A 8 -6.19 -22.41 21.09
C ARG A 8 -5.48 -21.64 22.19
N GLU A 9 -4.60 -22.28 22.94
CA GLU A 9 -3.80 -21.67 24.00
C GLU A 9 -2.79 -20.64 23.44
N VAL A 10 -2.11 -20.97 22.34
CA VAL A 10 -1.22 -20.04 21.62
C VAL A 10 -1.99 -18.83 21.09
N ARG A 11 -3.22 -19.02 20.57
CA ARG A 11 -4.08 -17.91 20.15
C ARG A 11 -4.50 -17.03 21.32
N LEU A 12 -4.84 -17.62 22.47
CA LEU A 12 -5.24 -16.88 23.66
C LEU A 12 -4.10 -16.01 24.19
N LYS A 13 -2.88 -16.57 24.33
CA LYS A 13 -1.69 -15.81 24.76
C LYS A 13 -1.37 -14.65 23.82
N ARG A 14 -1.44 -14.89 22.50
CA ARG A 14 -1.19 -13.84 21.50
C ARG A 14 -2.26 -12.74 21.53
N ASN A 15 -3.51 -13.09 21.80
CA ASN A 15 -4.59 -12.12 21.96
C ASN A 15 -4.40 -11.28 23.23
N GLU A 16 -3.99 -11.87 24.34
CA GLU A 16 -3.67 -11.13 25.57
C GLU A 16 -2.52 -10.15 25.38
N GLU A 17 -1.45 -10.56 24.69
CA GLU A 17 -0.34 -9.68 24.34
C GLU A 17 -0.81 -8.51 23.46
N THR A 18 -1.64 -8.79 22.44
CA THR A 18 -2.21 -7.75 21.57
C THR A 18 -3.09 -6.77 22.35
N LEU A 19 -3.88 -7.26 23.32
CA LEU A 19 -4.71 -6.41 24.17
C LEU A 19 -3.88 -5.54 25.12
N ARG A 20 -2.77 -6.07 25.65
CA ARG A 20 -1.81 -5.28 26.46
C ARG A 20 -1.14 -4.20 25.61
N GLU A 21 -0.68 -4.54 24.41
CA GLU A 21 -0.07 -3.57 23.48
C GLU A 21 -1.06 -2.48 23.07
N LEU A 22 -2.32 -2.83 22.80
CA LEU A 22 -3.39 -1.87 22.53
C LEU A 22 -3.65 -0.97 23.75
N SER A 23 -3.74 -1.54 24.95
CA SER A 23 -3.91 -0.78 26.20
C SER A 23 -2.75 0.18 26.47
N ASP A 24 -1.52 -0.28 26.27
CA ASP A 24 -0.32 0.54 26.45
C ASP A 24 -0.23 1.62 25.37
N THR A 25 -0.66 1.32 24.15
CA THR A 25 -0.76 2.31 23.08
C THR A 25 -1.79 3.38 23.42
N ILE A 26 -2.99 2.99 23.88
CA ILE A 26 -4.04 3.92 24.34
C ILE A 26 -3.52 4.77 25.50
N ARG A 27 -2.85 4.17 26.50
CA ARG A 27 -2.25 4.90 27.63
C ARG A 27 -1.16 5.87 27.21
N ARG A 28 -0.32 5.52 26.23
CA ARG A 28 0.70 6.42 25.66
C ARG A 28 0.07 7.60 24.90
N CYS A 29 -1.11 7.41 24.33
CA CYS A 29 -1.86 8.46 23.64
C CYS A 29 -2.74 9.31 24.59
N ASN A 30 -2.97 8.87 25.84
CA ASN A 30 -3.77 9.62 26.80
C ASN A 30 -2.98 10.82 27.33
N ILE A 31 -3.40 12.01 26.92
CA ILE A 31 -2.87 13.27 27.45
C ILE A 31 -3.53 13.53 28.81
N ARG A 32 -2.71 13.59 29.88
CA ARG A 32 -3.19 14.01 31.21
C ARG A 32 -3.07 15.52 31.32
N VAL A 33 -4.20 16.20 31.41
CA VAL A 33 -4.24 17.64 31.70
C VAL A 33 -4.09 17.84 33.21
N ILE A 34 -3.17 18.71 33.62
CA ILE A 34 -2.90 19.04 35.03
C ILE A 34 -3.13 20.53 35.26
N GLY A 35 -3.49 20.91 36.50
CA GLY A 35 -3.65 22.32 36.87
C GLY A 35 -5.04 22.93 36.60
N ILE A 36 -6.08 22.11 36.38
CA ILE A 36 -7.47 22.58 36.27
C ILE A 36 -8.01 22.86 37.70
N PRO A 37 -8.53 24.06 37.99
CA PRO A 37 -9.26 24.39 39.20
C PRO A 37 -10.38 23.40 39.56
N GLU A 38 -10.54 23.12 40.85
CA GLU A 38 -11.52 22.16 41.34
C GLU A 38 -12.96 22.67 41.09
N GLY A 39 -13.77 21.89 40.36
CA GLY A 39 -15.15 22.24 40.01
C GLY A 39 -15.34 22.77 38.58
N GLU A 40 -14.29 23.22 37.90
CA GLU A 40 -14.38 23.80 36.55
C GLU A 40 -14.84 22.78 35.50
N GLU A 41 -14.42 21.52 35.64
CA GLU A 41 -14.86 20.42 34.75
C GLU A 41 -16.35 20.13 34.88
N LYS A 42 -16.92 20.26 36.09
CA LYS A 42 -18.35 20.06 36.33
C LYS A 42 -19.19 21.23 35.83
N GLU A 43 -18.62 22.42 35.76
CA GLU A 43 -19.30 23.64 35.32
C GLU A 43 -19.28 23.80 33.79
N LYS A 44 -18.10 23.67 33.16
CA LYS A 44 -17.92 23.86 31.72
C LYS A 44 -18.06 22.57 30.90
N GLY A 45 -17.92 21.41 31.53
CA GLY A 45 -17.84 20.11 30.86
C GLY A 45 -16.47 19.87 30.22
N ALA A 46 -16.03 18.61 30.23
CA ALA A 46 -14.69 18.22 29.76
C ALA A 46 -14.41 18.65 28.31
N GLU A 47 -15.35 18.47 27.38
CA GLU A 47 -15.15 18.83 25.97
C GLU A 47 -14.91 20.33 25.75
N SER A 48 -15.58 21.19 26.51
CA SER A 48 -15.42 22.65 26.39
C SER A 48 -14.06 23.09 26.92
N LEU A 49 -13.63 22.57 28.07
CA LEU A 49 -12.30 22.82 28.62
C LEU A 49 -11.20 22.35 27.68
N PHE A 50 -11.34 21.17 27.06
CA PHE A 50 -10.37 20.68 26.09
C PHE A 50 -10.27 21.58 24.84
N LYS A 51 -11.39 22.14 24.37
CA LYS A 51 -11.38 23.12 23.27
C LYS A 51 -10.65 24.41 23.66
N GLU A 52 -10.90 24.92 24.86
CA GLU A 52 -10.25 26.13 25.39
C GLU A 52 -8.74 25.93 25.54
N ILE A 53 -8.32 24.85 26.21
CA ILE A 53 -6.90 24.48 26.38
C ILE A 53 -6.21 24.27 25.03
N ARG A 54 -6.89 23.62 24.07
CA ARG A 54 -6.36 23.44 22.71
C ARG A 54 -6.18 24.79 22.01
N ALA A 55 -7.14 25.70 22.11
CA ALA A 55 -7.07 27.01 21.47
C ALA A 55 -5.98 27.90 22.08
N GLU A 56 -5.80 27.85 23.40
CA GLU A 56 -4.80 28.66 24.11
C GLU A 56 -3.37 28.14 23.88
N ASN A 57 -3.16 26.83 24.00
CA ASN A 57 -1.82 26.24 23.96
C ASN A 57 -1.39 25.84 22.54
N PHE A 58 -2.35 25.58 21.65
CA PHE A 58 -2.09 25.14 20.28
C PHE A 58 -2.98 25.88 19.26
N PRO A 59 -2.88 27.22 19.17
CA PRO A 59 -3.80 28.05 18.37
C PRO A 59 -3.84 27.67 16.88
N ASN A 60 -2.73 27.14 16.36
CA ASN A 60 -2.62 26.75 14.94
C ASN A 60 -2.83 25.24 14.70
N LEU A 61 -3.28 24.46 15.70
CA LEU A 61 -3.38 23.00 15.57
C LEU A 61 -4.44 22.59 14.54
N GLU A 62 -5.59 23.26 14.53
CA GLU A 62 -6.66 22.99 13.57
C GLU A 62 -6.22 23.33 12.14
N GLU A 63 -5.61 24.51 11.95
CA GLU A 63 -5.04 24.89 10.64
C GLU A 63 -3.95 23.91 10.19
N ARG A 64 -3.10 23.45 11.13
CA ARG A 64 -2.07 22.45 10.85
C ARG A 64 -2.67 21.10 10.49
N GLU A 65 -3.74 20.67 11.15
CA GLU A 65 -4.44 19.42 10.84
C GLU A 65 -5.07 19.49 9.44
N VAL A 66 -5.75 20.59 9.13
CA VAL A 66 -6.31 20.84 7.78
C VAL A 66 -5.20 20.87 6.73
N ARG A 67 -4.07 21.53 7.00
CA ARG A 67 -2.90 21.54 6.11
C ARG A 67 -2.32 20.15 5.90
N LEU A 68 -2.20 19.34 6.96
CA LEU A 68 -1.69 17.97 6.86
C LEU A 68 -2.60 17.08 6.02
N LYS A 69 -3.92 17.18 6.20
CA LYS A 69 -4.90 16.47 5.36
C LYS A 69 -4.77 16.86 3.89
N ARG A 70 -4.72 18.18 3.59
CA ARG A 70 -4.50 18.68 2.22
C ARG A 70 -3.17 18.20 1.62
N ASN A 71 -2.11 18.21 2.42
CA ASN A 71 -0.79 17.73 2.00
C ASN A 71 -0.82 16.23 1.69
N GLU A 72 -1.51 15.43 2.51
CA GLU A 72 -1.68 13.99 2.28
C GLU A 72 -2.41 13.71 0.95
N GLU A 73 -3.49 14.44 0.69
CA GLU A 73 -4.22 14.37 -0.58
C GLU A 73 -3.33 14.74 -1.76
N THR A 74 -2.59 15.85 -1.64
CA THR A 74 -1.65 16.30 -2.69
C THR A 74 -0.55 15.25 -2.93
N LEU A 75 0.00 14.64 -1.88
CA LEU A 75 0.99 13.57 -2.01
C LEU A 75 0.40 12.33 -2.69
N ARG A 76 -0.87 12.01 -2.43
CA ARG A 76 -1.58 10.91 -3.10
C ARG A 76 -1.72 11.18 -4.59
N GLU A 77 -2.17 12.37 -4.98
CA GLU A 77 -2.32 12.78 -6.38
C GLU A 77 -0.98 12.78 -7.14
N LEU A 78 0.09 13.30 -6.51
CA LEU A 78 1.44 13.25 -7.07
C LEU A 78 1.92 11.81 -7.25
N SER A 79 1.67 10.94 -6.26
CA SER A 79 2.02 9.53 -6.33
C SER A 79 1.30 8.81 -7.47
N ASP A 80 0.01 9.08 -7.64
CA ASP A 80 -0.81 8.50 -8.69
C ASP A 80 -0.38 9.01 -10.07
N THR A 81 0.00 10.28 -10.17
CA THR A 81 0.57 10.87 -11.39
C THR A 81 1.88 10.18 -11.78
N ILE A 82 2.81 9.99 -10.83
CA ILE A 82 4.10 9.31 -11.08
C ILE A 82 3.88 7.85 -11.51
N ARG A 83 2.88 7.17 -10.92
CA ARG A 83 2.57 5.77 -11.21
C ARG A 83 1.60 5.60 -12.37
N ARG A 84 1.17 6.69 -13.01
CA ARG A 84 0.14 6.67 -14.04
C ARG A 84 0.55 5.84 -15.24
N CYS A 85 1.84 5.74 -15.56
CA CYS A 85 2.35 4.89 -16.64
C CYS A 85 2.83 3.50 -16.19
N ASN A 86 2.71 3.16 -14.90
CA ASN A 86 3.27 1.91 -14.36
C ASN A 86 2.27 0.76 -14.41
N ILE A 87 2.67 -0.38 -14.95
CA ILE A 87 1.99 -1.67 -14.87
C ILE A 87 2.75 -2.56 -13.91
N ARG A 88 2.04 -3.31 -13.06
CA ARG A 88 2.61 -4.37 -12.23
C ARG A 88 2.27 -5.73 -12.81
N VAL A 89 3.31 -6.55 -13.02
CA VAL A 89 3.19 -7.96 -13.37
C VAL A 89 3.38 -8.80 -12.11
N ILE A 90 2.43 -9.69 -11.84
CA ILE A 90 2.38 -10.54 -10.64
C ILE A 90 2.32 -12.00 -11.08
N GLY A 91 3.05 -12.86 -10.38
CA GLY A 91 3.05 -14.32 -10.63
C GLY A 91 4.27 -14.82 -11.40
N ILE A 92 5.23 -13.95 -11.74
CA ILE A 92 6.46 -14.34 -12.43
C ILE A 92 7.47 -14.91 -11.43
N PRO A 93 7.95 -16.16 -11.62
CA PRO A 93 9.01 -16.75 -10.78
C PRO A 93 10.26 -15.87 -10.70
N GLU A 94 10.94 -15.83 -9.55
CA GLU A 94 12.18 -15.04 -9.40
C GLU A 94 13.27 -15.58 -10.32
N GLY A 95 13.98 -14.70 -11.03
CA GLY A 95 15.11 -15.08 -11.88
C GLY A 95 14.80 -15.17 -13.37
N GLU A 96 13.52 -15.26 -13.78
CA GLU A 96 13.12 -15.23 -15.20
C GLU A 96 13.59 -13.96 -15.93
N GLU A 97 13.67 -12.83 -15.20
CA GLU A 97 14.17 -11.57 -15.74
C GLU A 97 15.70 -11.47 -15.83
N LYS A 98 16.47 -12.37 -15.21
CA LYS A 98 17.94 -12.23 -15.15
C LYS A 98 18.62 -12.48 -16.48
N GLU A 99 18.06 -13.36 -17.31
CA GLU A 99 18.67 -13.74 -18.59
C GLU A 99 18.39 -12.69 -19.68
N LYS A 100 17.13 -12.26 -19.81
CA LYS A 100 16.68 -11.39 -20.91
C LYS A 100 16.34 -9.97 -20.49
N GLY A 101 16.30 -9.69 -19.18
CA GLY A 101 15.80 -8.43 -18.63
C GLY A 101 14.27 -8.43 -18.47
N ALA A 102 13.79 -7.60 -17.54
CA ALA A 102 12.36 -7.48 -17.23
C ALA A 102 11.56 -6.83 -18.38
N GLU A 103 12.20 -6.00 -19.21
CA GLU A 103 11.58 -5.42 -20.40
C GLU A 103 11.24 -6.49 -21.43
N SER A 104 12.21 -7.34 -21.78
CA SER A 104 12.04 -8.43 -22.74
C SER A 104 10.98 -9.42 -22.26
N LEU A 105 10.97 -9.73 -20.96
CA LEU A 105 9.95 -10.57 -20.34
C LEU A 105 8.55 -9.95 -20.46
N PHE A 106 8.42 -8.64 -20.28
CA PHE A 106 7.14 -7.97 -20.48
C PHE A 106 6.69 -8.03 -21.95
N LYS A 107 7.61 -7.81 -22.90
CA LYS A 107 7.32 -7.95 -24.34
C LYS A 107 6.87 -9.38 -24.71
N GLU A 108 7.48 -10.40 -24.13
CA GLU A 108 7.09 -11.81 -24.29
C GLU A 108 5.67 -12.07 -23.77
N ILE A 109 5.34 -11.59 -22.56
CA ILE A 109 3.98 -11.67 -22.00
C ILE A 109 2.97 -10.97 -22.92
N MET A 110 3.33 -9.80 -23.43
CA MET A 110 2.47 -9.03 -24.33
C MET A 110 2.24 -9.75 -25.67
N ALA A 111 3.26 -10.42 -26.22
CA ALA A 111 3.12 -11.21 -27.44
C ALA A 111 2.28 -12.48 -27.22
N GLU A 112 2.49 -13.19 -26.10
CA GLU A 112 1.74 -14.40 -25.75
C GLU A 112 0.26 -14.08 -25.53
N ASN A 113 -0.04 -13.00 -24.79
CA ASN A 113 -1.41 -12.70 -24.37
C ASN A 113 -2.11 -11.70 -25.26
N PHE A 114 -1.43 -10.76 -25.91
CA PHE A 114 -2.06 -9.66 -26.65
C PHE A 114 -1.44 -9.44 -28.04
N PRO A 115 -1.39 -10.47 -28.90
CA PRO A 115 -0.71 -10.38 -30.20
C PRO A 115 -1.24 -9.27 -31.09
N ASN A 116 -2.55 -8.98 -31.06
CA ASN A 116 -3.14 -7.88 -31.83
C ASN A 116 -2.69 -6.51 -31.31
N LEU A 117 -2.64 -6.30 -29.99
CA LEU A 117 -2.17 -5.04 -29.41
C LEU A 117 -0.70 -4.80 -29.76
N VAL A 118 0.13 -5.84 -29.71
CA VAL A 118 1.56 -5.73 -30.06
C VAL A 118 1.76 -5.32 -31.52
N ARG A 119 0.88 -5.77 -32.43
CA ARG A 119 0.94 -5.38 -33.85
C ARG A 119 0.44 -3.96 -34.10
N GLU A 120 -0.55 -3.51 -33.34
CA GLU A 120 -1.17 -2.19 -33.51
C GLU A 120 -0.40 -1.07 -32.78
N MET A 121 0.32 -1.42 -31.70
CA MET A 121 0.98 -0.47 -30.82
C MET A 121 2.49 -0.61 -30.86
N ASP A 122 3.20 0.50 -31.07
CA ASP A 122 4.63 0.59 -30.81
C ASP A 122 4.86 0.67 -29.28
N LEU A 123 4.95 -0.49 -28.64
CA LEU A 123 5.07 -0.60 -27.19
C LEU A 123 6.46 -0.14 -26.71
N GLN A 124 6.52 1.09 -26.23
CA GLN A 124 7.74 1.69 -25.68
C GLN A 124 7.76 1.56 -24.15
N VAL A 125 8.67 0.73 -23.65
CA VAL A 125 8.97 0.58 -22.23
C VAL A 125 10.12 1.52 -21.87
N THR A 126 9.96 2.32 -20.82
CA THR A 126 11.02 3.22 -20.33
C THR A 126 11.85 2.58 -19.23
N GLU A 127 11.21 1.79 -18.37
CA GLU A 127 11.90 1.08 -17.28
C GLU A 127 11.12 -0.19 -16.94
N ALA A 128 11.83 -1.26 -16.60
CA ALA A 128 11.22 -2.47 -16.08
C ALA A 128 12.11 -3.06 -14.98
N THR A 129 11.60 -3.13 -13.75
CA THR A 129 12.38 -3.57 -12.59
C THR A 129 11.53 -4.39 -11.61
N ARG A 130 12.17 -5.30 -10.86
CA ARG A 130 11.52 -6.00 -9.75
C ARG A 130 11.41 -5.07 -8.54
N SER A 131 10.22 -5.02 -7.92
CA SER A 131 9.98 -4.24 -6.72
C SER A 131 9.56 -5.12 -5.55
N PRO A 132 10.18 -4.99 -4.36
CA PRO A 132 11.33 -4.13 -4.03
C PRO A 132 12.65 -4.59 -4.68
N ASN A 133 13.66 -3.72 -4.78
CA ASN A 133 14.93 -4.05 -5.45
C ASN A 133 15.70 -5.21 -4.79
N PHE A 134 15.48 -5.48 -3.50
CA PHE A 134 16.10 -6.59 -2.78
C PHE A 134 15.07 -7.67 -2.40
N ILE A 135 15.55 -8.92 -2.32
CA ILE A 135 14.78 -10.07 -1.87
C ILE A 135 14.87 -10.16 -0.35
N LYS A 136 13.73 -10.29 0.33
CA LYS A 136 13.70 -10.64 1.77
C LYS A 136 13.69 -12.15 1.91
N ALA A 137 14.61 -12.73 2.67
CA ALA A 137 14.76 -14.19 2.82
C ALA A 137 13.49 -14.92 3.29
N ARG A 138 12.62 -14.25 4.07
CA ARG A 138 11.37 -14.82 4.60
C ARG A 138 10.14 -14.64 3.68
N ARG A 139 10.31 -14.18 2.44
CA ARG A 139 9.18 -13.90 1.54
C ARG A 139 8.79 -15.18 0.77
N PRO A 140 7.57 -15.71 0.96
CA PRO A 140 7.15 -16.94 0.26
C PRO A 140 6.68 -16.68 -1.17
N THR A 141 6.40 -15.43 -1.54
CA THR A 141 5.87 -15.04 -2.86
C THR A 141 6.91 -14.32 -3.71
N PRO A 142 6.94 -14.56 -5.04
CA PRO A 142 7.77 -13.77 -5.95
C PRO A 142 7.44 -12.28 -5.86
N ARG A 143 8.45 -11.43 -6.05
CA ARG A 143 8.28 -9.98 -6.15
C ARG A 143 7.52 -9.61 -7.40
N HIS A 144 6.92 -8.43 -7.42
CA HIS A 144 6.25 -7.94 -8.62
C HIS A 144 7.26 -7.29 -9.55
N ILE A 145 7.03 -7.38 -10.85
CA ILE A 145 7.76 -6.57 -11.83
C ILE A 145 6.94 -5.31 -12.06
N VAL A 146 7.57 -4.14 -11.94
CA VAL A 146 6.98 -2.85 -12.28
C VAL A 146 7.55 -2.43 -13.62
N VAL A 147 6.67 -2.20 -14.59
CA VAL A 147 7.00 -1.76 -15.94
C VAL A 147 6.45 -0.36 -16.14
N LYS A 148 7.31 0.60 -16.43
CA LYS A 148 6.95 1.97 -16.77
C LYS A 148 6.87 2.10 -18.28
N LEU A 149 5.69 2.46 -18.78
CA LEU A 149 5.48 2.73 -20.20
C LEU A 149 5.77 4.20 -20.54
N ALA A 150 6.10 4.47 -21.80
CA ALA A 150 6.29 5.84 -22.28
C ALA A 150 4.96 6.63 -22.28
N LYS A 151 3.83 5.97 -22.56
CA LYS A 151 2.52 6.60 -22.73
C LYS A 151 1.48 6.02 -21.77
N VAL A 152 0.69 6.89 -21.15
CA VAL A 152 -0.44 6.49 -20.28
C VAL A 152 -1.51 5.71 -21.05
N ASN A 153 -1.80 6.12 -22.29
CA ASN A 153 -2.82 5.47 -23.13
C ASN A 153 -2.52 3.99 -23.35
N ASP A 154 -1.24 3.62 -23.47
CA ASP A 154 -0.83 2.24 -23.69
C ASP A 154 -1.14 1.38 -22.46
N LYS A 155 -0.87 1.91 -21.25
CA LYS A 155 -1.24 1.23 -20.00
C LYS A 155 -2.73 0.96 -19.93
N GLU A 156 -3.55 1.97 -20.22
CA GLU A 156 -5.00 1.85 -20.11
C GLU A 156 -5.57 0.80 -21.07
N LYS A 157 -5.08 0.76 -22.32
CA LYS A 157 -5.48 -0.25 -23.30
C LYS A 157 -5.09 -1.67 -22.87
N ILE A 158 -3.87 -1.84 -22.38
CA ILE A 158 -3.36 -3.14 -21.90
C ILE A 158 -4.19 -3.61 -20.72
N LEU A 159 -4.38 -2.78 -19.69
CA LEU A 159 -5.15 -3.16 -18.51
C LEU A 159 -6.63 -3.41 -18.80
N ARG A 160 -7.23 -2.67 -19.75
CA ARG A 160 -8.60 -2.94 -20.20
C ARG A 160 -8.74 -4.34 -20.80
N THR A 161 -7.80 -4.72 -21.67
CA THR A 161 -7.80 -6.03 -22.31
C THR A 161 -7.44 -7.15 -21.32
N ALA A 162 -6.51 -6.87 -20.41
CA ALA A 162 -6.10 -7.79 -19.34
C ALA A 162 -7.25 -8.18 -18.40
N ARG A 163 -8.22 -7.28 -18.16
CA ARG A 163 -9.38 -7.56 -17.31
C ARG A 163 -10.41 -8.49 -17.96
N GLN A 164 -10.40 -8.62 -19.29
CA GLN A 164 -11.39 -9.38 -20.04
C GLN A 164 -11.06 -10.88 -20.13
N LYS A 165 -9.84 -11.29 -19.76
CA LYS A 165 -9.41 -12.68 -19.86
C LYS A 165 -8.37 -13.05 -18.81
N LYS A 166 -8.14 -14.35 -18.65
CA LYS A 166 -7.04 -14.87 -17.84
C LYS A 166 -5.73 -14.72 -18.63
N LEU A 167 -4.67 -14.34 -17.92
CA LEU A 167 -3.34 -14.17 -18.50
C LEU A 167 -2.42 -15.29 -18.05
N THR A 168 -1.54 -15.72 -18.94
CA THR A 168 -0.54 -16.75 -18.67
C THR A 168 0.85 -16.30 -19.07
N TYR A 169 1.87 -16.92 -18.48
CA TYR A 169 3.25 -16.87 -18.93
C TYR A 169 3.83 -18.27 -18.82
N LYS A 170 4.23 -18.88 -19.95
CA LYS A 170 4.74 -20.26 -19.98
C LYS A 170 3.82 -21.26 -19.24
N GLY A 171 2.50 -21.10 -19.40
CA GLY A 171 1.48 -21.93 -18.74
C GLY A 171 1.19 -21.57 -17.27
N THR A 172 1.94 -20.67 -16.65
CA THR A 172 1.67 -20.19 -15.29
C THR A 172 0.69 -19.01 -15.33
N PRO A 173 -0.36 -18.99 -14.49
CA PRO A 173 -1.29 -17.86 -14.45
C PRO A 173 -0.62 -16.61 -13.87
N ILE A 174 -0.83 -15.47 -14.52
CA ILE A 174 -0.27 -14.17 -14.11
C ILE A 174 -1.36 -13.11 -14.01
N ARG A 175 -1.04 -11.98 -13.40
CA ARG A 175 -1.94 -10.82 -13.31
C ARG A 175 -1.20 -9.52 -13.63
N LEU A 176 -1.86 -8.66 -14.41
CA LEU A 176 -1.46 -7.28 -14.65
C LEU A 176 -2.35 -6.32 -13.84
N SER A 177 -1.75 -5.34 -13.15
CA SER A 177 -2.46 -4.30 -12.42
C SER A 177 -1.84 -2.92 -12.58
#